data_AF-U4KT27-F1
#
_entry.id   AF-U4KT27-F1
#
_cell.length_a   1.000
_cell.length_b   1.000
_cell.length_c   1.000
_cell.angle_alpha   90.00
_cell.angle_beta   90.00
_cell.angle_gamma   90.00
#
_symmetry.space_group_name_H-M   'P 1'
#
loop_
_entity.id
_entity.type
_entity.pdbx_description
1 polymer ?
#
loop_
_entity_poly.entity_id
_entity_poly.type
_entity_poly.pdbx_seq_one_letter_code
_entity_poly.pdbx_strand_id
1 'polypeptide(L)'
;MKRHYLIKLMIAAYVFISFFGIVSYVNEKTIIAQDSIYEKTTTFDGEGLKTPVQPIAFTNNFIKFSRLYLGQEAVNPAKTYVIENAVDLYYFSLKSKEEPQTYLNLNYVLGKDIDYNEASTQGLFFIPVGFNTPFNGTFDGQGFEITNLFFSPIIQESVYINEYDEALVHYSMFSNVGATGQVVNLGLKNVWMYQPIAWGQMIYASTMIGKNDGLVSHVYYIDDRLEPGLNVDGDFEVSGLISINNGIFKEAFVSLVTVLSDASTSTINHTPVINTNNGQSLVNVYYDQQKYTKNKLSTDLSVGLTTAQFQESNRFDSKWYFNNSYSTNNPQALRTLIYPTLKGLKKDLTGNLLISNARDLVVMSQLLNETNYFRNQNYRINNDINYDSVSKDAYITPKFGFSGSLESLPISNPSQTTLYTRNFIVGASNYYSILNLEINKEVMINNLVTYGLFGVLFGRVANLNVIDMKMGITNITTHSERPEVSIGSIAGYLSGGSINNVHVYAGIQIANGTNPKTYVGGLVGKALVLSMKRRLTDLLTQVFIHIEVM
;
A
#
# COMPACT_ATOMS: atom_id res chain seq x y z
N MET A 1 -41.67 -38.81 52.57
CA MET A 1 -41.01 -38.92 51.24
C MET A 1 -41.85 -38.44 50.06
N LYS A 2 -43.14 -38.81 49.92
CA LYS A 2 -43.96 -38.47 48.73
C LYS A 2 -44.11 -36.97 48.42
N ARG A 3 -44.28 -36.12 49.44
CA ARG A 3 -44.45 -34.66 49.25
C ARG A 3 -43.19 -33.95 48.73
N HIS A 4 -42.00 -34.39 49.15
CA HIS A 4 -40.73 -33.82 48.69
C HIS A 4 -40.42 -34.18 47.23
N TYR A 5 -40.79 -35.40 46.81
CA TYR A 5 -40.71 -35.80 45.40
C TYR A 5 -41.70 -35.03 44.54
N LEU A 6 -42.93 -34.78 45.04
CA LEU A 6 -43.94 -34.02 44.32
C LEU A 6 -43.49 -32.57 44.06
N ILE A 7 -42.87 -31.93 45.06
CA ILE A 7 -42.35 -30.55 44.93
C ILE A 7 -41.19 -30.50 43.93
N LYS A 8 -40.25 -31.46 43.97
CA LYS A 8 -39.16 -31.53 42.99
C LYS A 8 -39.67 -31.78 41.57
N LEU A 9 -40.70 -32.61 41.42
CA LEU A 9 -41.34 -32.88 40.13
C LEU A 9 -42.04 -31.62 39.59
N MET A 10 -42.72 -30.85 40.44
CA MET A 10 -43.34 -29.58 40.05
C MET A 10 -42.33 -28.51 39.66
N ILE A 11 -41.19 -28.41 40.37
CA ILE A 11 -40.12 -27.46 40.01
C ILE A 11 -39.48 -27.87 38.69
N ALA A 12 -39.19 -29.17 38.50
CA ALA A 12 -38.66 -29.67 37.24
C ALA A 12 -39.64 -29.43 36.08
N ALA A 13 -40.93 -29.66 36.28
CA ALA A 13 -41.96 -29.36 35.29
C ALA A 13 -42.07 -27.86 34.99
N TYR A 14 -41.98 -27.00 36.01
CA TYR A 14 -42.00 -25.55 35.82
C TYR A 14 -40.79 -25.06 35.03
N VAL A 15 -39.59 -25.55 35.34
CA VAL A 15 -38.35 -25.24 34.58
C VAL A 15 -38.44 -25.77 33.15
N PHE A 16 -39.00 -26.97 32.94
CA PHE A 16 -39.16 -27.54 31.61
C PHE A 16 -40.18 -26.76 30.76
N ILE A 17 -41.30 -26.34 31.35
CA ILE A 17 -42.33 -25.53 30.70
C ILE A 17 -41.82 -24.11 30.42
N SER A 18 -41.06 -23.50 31.33
CA SER A 18 -40.48 -22.18 31.11
C SER A 18 -39.33 -22.20 30.09
N PHE A 19 -38.53 -23.28 30.04
CA PHE A 19 -37.53 -23.47 28.99
C PHE A 19 -38.19 -23.65 27.62
N PHE A 20 -39.26 -24.45 27.51
CA PHE A 20 -40.03 -24.57 26.28
C PHE A 20 -40.78 -23.28 25.93
N GLY A 21 -41.31 -22.54 26.90
CA GLY A 21 -41.91 -21.22 26.66
C GLY A 21 -40.92 -20.20 26.14
N ILE A 22 -39.66 -20.22 26.59
CA ILE A 22 -38.58 -19.38 26.07
C ILE A 22 -38.15 -19.84 24.67
N VAL A 23 -38.01 -21.16 24.44
CA VAL A 23 -37.68 -21.69 23.09
C VAL A 23 -38.80 -21.42 22.10
N SER A 24 -40.07 -21.50 22.50
CA SER A 24 -41.24 -21.12 21.71
C SER A 24 -41.31 -19.61 21.48
N TYR A 25 -40.99 -18.77 22.48
CA TYR A 25 -40.91 -17.31 22.32
C TYR A 25 -39.76 -16.87 21.41
N VAL A 26 -38.64 -17.61 21.40
CA VAL A 26 -37.51 -17.38 20.51
C VAL A 26 -37.80 -17.91 19.09
N ASN A 27 -38.52 -19.03 18.95
CA ASN A 27 -38.91 -19.60 17.65
C ASN A 27 -40.15 -18.92 17.02
N GLU A 28 -41.06 -18.30 17.79
CA GLU A 28 -42.18 -17.50 17.26
C GLU A 28 -41.75 -16.10 16.80
N LYS A 29 -40.51 -15.70 17.07
CA LYS A 29 -39.81 -14.69 16.26
C LYS A 29 -39.03 -15.35 15.12
N THR A 30 -39.66 -16.26 14.38
CA THR A 30 -39.65 -16.03 12.93
C THR A 30 -40.18 -14.60 12.74
N ILE A 31 -39.26 -13.66 12.63
CA ILE A 31 -39.48 -12.49 11.79
C ILE A 31 -39.69 -13.12 10.41
N ILE A 32 -40.94 -13.52 10.15
CA ILE A 32 -41.47 -13.43 8.82
C ILE A 32 -41.23 -11.96 8.53
N ALA A 33 -40.20 -11.70 7.71
CA ALA A 33 -40.25 -10.52 6.89
C ALA A 33 -41.58 -10.70 6.16
N GLN A 34 -42.64 -10.13 6.75
CA GLN A 34 -43.78 -9.74 5.96
C GLN A 34 -43.13 -9.05 4.79
N ASP A 35 -43.45 -9.55 3.61
CA ASP A 35 -43.24 -8.92 2.33
C ASP A 35 -43.99 -7.58 2.44
N SER A 36 -43.46 -6.68 3.26
CA SER A 36 -43.82 -5.29 3.37
C SER A 36 -43.26 -4.79 2.07
N ILE A 37 -44.12 -4.93 1.06
CA ILE A 37 -44.29 -4.02 -0.06
C ILE A 37 -42.95 -3.39 -0.34
N TYR A 38 -42.30 -3.88 -1.40
CA TYR A 38 -41.35 -3.10 -2.17
C TYR A 38 -42.06 -1.79 -2.57
N GLU A 39 -42.25 -0.89 -1.61
CA GLU A 39 -42.34 0.51 -1.86
C GLU A 39 -40.99 0.73 -2.51
N LYS A 40 -41.03 0.91 -3.84
CA LYS A 40 -40.21 1.94 -4.45
C LYS A 40 -40.30 3.11 -3.48
N THR A 41 -39.35 3.20 -2.55
CA THR A 41 -39.08 4.43 -1.83
C THR A 41 -39.06 5.44 -2.93
N THR A 42 -40.00 6.40 -2.89
CA THR A 42 -40.15 7.45 -3.88
C THR A 42 -38.74 7.82 -4.31
N THR A 43 -38.41 7.54 -5.57
CA THR A 43 -37.10 7.83 -6.13
C THR A 43 -36.76 9.23 -5.68
N PHE A 44 -35.71 9.39 -4.90
CA PHE A 44 -35.16 10.71 -4.65
C PHE A 44 -34.71 11.20 -6.03
N ASP A 45 -35.52 12.06 -6.63
CA ASP A 45 -35.34 12.60 -7.97
C ASP A 45 -34.35 13.77 -8.00
N GLY A 46 -33.84 14.15 -6.83
CA GLY A 46 -32.95 15.28 -6.67
C GLY A 46 -33.66 16.63 -6.65
N GLU A 47 -35.00 16.70 -6.62
CA GLU A 47 -35.72 17.96 -6.43
C GLU A 47 -35.36 18.55 -5.06
N GLY A 48 -34.55 19.61 -5.07
CA GLY A 48 -34.01 20.27 -3.87
C GLY A 48 -32.49 20.15 -3.72
N LEU A 49 -31.81 19.34 -4.53
CA LEU A 49 -30.35 19.42 -4.66
C LEU A 49 -30.01 20.72 -5.39
N LYS A 50 -29.26 21.60 -4.70
CA LYS A 50 -28.53 22.68 -5.38
C LYS A 50 -27.63 22.04 -6.45
N THR A 51 -27.37 22.76 -7.53
CA THR A 51 -26.50 22.39 -8.66
C THR A 51 -25.42 21.37 -8.29
N PRO A 52 -25.19 20.31 -9.11
CA PRO A 52 -24.14 19.33 -8.89
C PRO A 52 -22.85 20.00 -8.45
N VAL A 53 -22.22 19.51 -7.38
CA VAL A 53 -20.87 19.94 -6.99
C VAL A 53 -19.98 19.71 -8.20
N GLN A 54 -19.51 20.81 -8.77
CA GLN A 54 -18.60 20.76 -9.91
C GLN A 54 -17.30 20.09 -9.46
N PRO A 55 -16.68 19.27 -10.32
CA PRO A 55 -15.35 18.73 -10.06
C PRO A 55 -14.40 19.86 -9.65
N ILE A 56 -13.70 19.68 -8.53
CA ILE A 56 -12.72 20.66 -8.07
C ILE A 56 -11.45 20.46 -8.90
N ALA A 57 -11.07 21.47 -9.67
CA ALA A 57 -9.76 21.50 -10.31
C ALA A 57 -8.68 21.66 -9.22
N PHE A 58 -7.72 20.76 -9.19
CA PHE A 58 -6.59 20.80 -8.28
C PHE A 58 -5.28 20.48 -9.00
N THR A 59 -4.15 20.85 -8.40
CA THR A 59 -2.84 20.57 -9.00
C THR A 59 -2.47 19.11 -8.76
N ASN A 60 -2.70 18.25 -9.76
CA ASN A 60 -2.24 16.88 -9.74
C ASN A 60 -0.83 16.77 -10.32
N ASN A 61 0.16 16.44 -9.50
CA ASN A 61 1.55 16.26 -9.93
C ASN A 61 1.88 14.82 -10.34
N PHE A 62 0.93 13.89 -10.19
CA PHE A 62 1.13 12.48 -10.45
C PHE A 62 0.42 12.03 -11.71
N ILE A 63 1.07 11.18 -12.49
CA ILE A 63 0.50 10.53 -13.67
C ILE A 63 0.85 9.05 -13.59
N LYS A 64 -0.10 8.15 -13.88
CA LYS A 64 0.20 6.72 -13.94
C LYS A 64 1.17 6.44 -15.09
N PHE A 65 2.23 5.67 -14.83
CA PHE A 65 3.26 5.41 -15.83
C PHE A 65 2.70 4.68 -17.06
N SER A 66 1.69 3.83 -16.87
CA SER A 66 0.92 3.20 -17.94
C SER A 66 0.39 4.15 -19.01
N ARG A 67 -0.01 5.37 -18.64
CA ARG A 67 -0.48 6.36 -19.61
C ARG A 67 0.60 6.81 -20.58
N LEU A 68 1.88 6.80 -20.17
CA LEU A 68 2.98 7.16 -21.06
C LEU A 68 3.25 6.07 -22.09
N TYR A 69 3.54 4.85 -21.64
CA TYR A 69 3.96 3.80 -22.58
C TYR A 69 2.80 3.27 -23.44
N LEU A 70 1.54 3.54 -23.06
CA LEU A 70 0.36 3.33 -23.90
C LEU A 70 0.06 4.50 -24.85
N GLY A 71 0.88 5.56 -24.85
CA GLY A 71 0.71 6.73 -25.72
C GLY A 71 -0.52 7.59 -25.40
N GLN A 72 -1.06 7.49 -24.19
CA GLN A 72 -2.24 8.24 -23.73
C GLN A 72 -1.87 9.63 -23.17
N GLU A 73 -0.61 9.83 -22.80
CA GLU A 73 -0.08 11.09 -22.28
C GLU A 73 1.29 11.37 -22.88
N ALA A 74 1.59 12.64 -23.11
CA ALA A 74 2.92 13.09 -23.49
C ALA A 74 3.84 13.14 -22.26
N VAL A 75 5.14 12.94 -22.48
CA VAL A 75 6.15 13.09 -21.43
C VAL A 75 6.19 14.54 -20.94
N ASN A 76 6.18 14.72 -19.62
CA ASN A 76 6.25 16.00 -18.94
C ASN A 76 7.22 15.88 -17.75
N PRO A 77 8.44 16.46 -17.85
CA PRO A 77 9.44 16.41 -16.80
C PRO A 77 9.02 17.04 -15.45
N ALA A 78 7.98 17.89 -15.43
CA ALA A 78 7.45 18.48 -14.21
C ALA A 78 6.51 17.53 -13.42
N LYS A 79 6.19 16.36 -13.96
CA LYS A 79 5.32 15.36 -13.34
C LYS A 79 6.13 14.23 -12.71
N THR A 80 5.47 13.53 -11.79
CA THR A 80 5.98 12.29 -11.19
C THR A 80 5.14 11.12 -11.68
N TYR A 81 5.81 10.06 -12.13
CA TYR A 81 5.18 8.90 -12.74
C TYR A 81 5.01 7.77 -11.73
N VAL A 82 3.79 7.28 -11.57
CA VAL A 82 3.47 6.22 -10.61
C VAL A 82 3.56 4.87 -11.30
N ILE A 83 4.46 4.03 -10.83
CA ILE A 83 4.60 2.62 -11.22
C ILE A 83 3.58 1.83 -10.39
N GLU A 84 2.51 1.34 -11.04
CA GLU A 84 1.38 0.78 -10.31
C GLU A 84 1.49 -0.73 -10.03
N ASN A 85 2.27 -1.45 -10.84
CA ASN A 85 2.34 -2.92 -10.87
C ASN A 85 3.63 -3.41 -11.53
N ALA A 86 3.83 -4.74 -11.63
CA ALA A 86 5.04 -5.33 -12.20
C ALA A 86 5.23 -5.06 -13.70
N VAL A 87 4.13 -4.96 -14.47
CA VAL A 87 4.18 -4.65 -15.91
C VAL A 87 4.64 -3.21 -16.13
N ASP A 88 4.13 -2.25 -15.35
CA ASP A 88 4.63 -0.87 -15.35
C ASP A 88 6.13 -0.83 -15.06
N LEU A 89 6.60 -1.64 -14.10
CA LEU A 89 8.02 -1.71 -13.73
C LEU A 89 8.88 -2.32 -14.84
N TYR A 90 8.39 -3.33 -15.56
CA TYR A 90 9.02 -3.82 -16.79
C TYR A 90 9.12 -2.72 -17.84
N TYR A 91 8.02 -2.03 -18.16
CA TYR A 91 8.03 -0.96 -19.15
C TYR A 91 8.91 0.23 -18.74
N PHE A 92 9.07 0.48 -17.44
CA PHE A 92 10.02 1.47 -16.94
C PHE A 92 11.45 1.08 -17.37
N SER A 93 11.83 -0.18 -17.19
CA SER A 93 13.13 -0.68 -17.63
C SER A 93 13.31 -0.63 -19.15
N LEU A 94 12.29 -1.07 -19.89
CA LEU A 94 12.31 -1.10 -21.35
C LEU A 94 12.41 0.31 -21.94
N LYS A 95 11.58 1.25 -21.49
CA LYS A 95 11.58 2.62 -21.99
C LYS A 95 12.85 3.39 -21.61
N SER A 96 13.43 3.07 -20.46
CA SER A 96 14.74 3.59 -20.07
C SER A 96 15.87 3.13 -20.99
N LYS A 97 15.74 1.94 -21.60
CA LYS A 97 16.65 1.45 -22.65
C LYS A 97 16.36 2.10 -24.00
N GLU A 98 15.10 2.11 -24.44
CA GLU A 98 14.70 2.57 -25.77
C GLU A 98 14.90 4.07 -25.97
N GLU A 99 14.62 4.87 -24.94
CA GLU A 99 14.62 6.33 -25.01
C GLU A 99 15.34 6.95 -23.78
N PRO A 100 16.64 6.65 -23.60
CA PRO A 100 17.37 6.95 -22.37
C PRO A 100 17.42 8.44 -22.04
N GLN A 101 17.52 9.31 -23.06
CA GLN A 101 17.56 10.76 -22.88
C GLN A 101 16.27 11.32 -22.28
N THR A 102 15.16 10.61 -22.44
CA THR A 102 13.86 11.01 -21.92
C THR A 102 13.62 10.37 -20.56
N TYR A 103 13.54 9.04 -20.50
CA TYR A 103 13.03 8.32 -19.32
C TYR A 103 14.01 8.29 -18.16
N LEU A 104 15.33 8.37 -18.40
CA LEU A 104 16.31 8.37 -17.31
C LEU A 104 16.37 9.69 -16.53
N ASN A 105 15.69 10.73 -16.99
CA ASN A 105 15.65 12.06 -16.37
C ASN A 105 14.30 12.37 -15.70
N LEU A 106 13.37 11.42 -15.65
CA LEU A 106 12.03 11.61 -15.06
C LEU A 106 11.98 11.21 -13.59
N ASN A 107 10.91 11.61 -12.91
CA ASN A 107 10.65 11.24 -11.52
C ASN A 107 9.63 10.11 -11.46
N TYR A 108 9.92 9.09 -10.67
CA TYR A 108 9.13 7.88 -10.51
C TYR A 108 8.84 7.62 -9.04
N VAL A 109 7.66 7.10 -8.77
CA VAL A 109 7.30 6.56 -7.46
C VAL A 109 6.67 5.18 -7.58
N LEU A 110 6.94 4.30 -6.62
CA LEU A 110 6.14 3.08 -6.49
C LEU A 110 4.77 3.41 -5.91
N GLY A 111 3.71 2.90 -6.53
CA GLY A 111 2.35 3.14 -6.07
C GLY A 111 1.86 2.16 -4.98
N LYS A 112 2.50 0.99 -4.87
CA LYS A 112 2.23 -0.07 -3.89
C LYS A 112 3.39 -1.06 -3.85
N ASP A 113 3.30 -2.08 -3.00
CA ASP A 113 4.18 -3.24 -3.07
C ASP A 113 3.98 -4.02 -4.38
N ILE A 114 5.06 -4.41 -5.03
CA ILE A 114 5.06 -5.11 -6.31
C ILE A 114 5.60 -6.52 -6.12
N ASP A 115 4.81 -7.54 -6.43
CA ASP A 115 5.34 -8.88 -6.71
C ASP A 115 5.66 -8.97 -8.21
N TYR A 116 6.94 -9.03 -8.53
CA TYR A 116 7.39 -9.02 -9.92
C TYR A 116 7.06 -10.33 -10.67
N ASN A 117 6.66 -11.38 -9.95
CA ASN A 117 6.13 -12.59 -10.59
C ASN A 117 4.98 -12.29 -11.54
N GLU A 118 4.15 -11.28 -11.24
CA GLU A 118 3.06 -10.84 -12.11
C GLU A 118 3.54 -10.53 -13.55
N ALA A 119 4.76 -10.03 -13.72
CA ALA A 119 5.38 -9.75 -15.02
C ALA A 119 6.24 -10.92 -15.52
N SER A 120 7.09 -11.48 -14.66
CA SER A 120 8.06 -12.51 -15.07
C SER A 120 7.40 -13.81 -15.56
N THR A 121 6.24 -14.19 -15.02
CA THR A 121 5.48 -15.34 -15.52
C THR A 121 4.90 -15.12 -16.92
N GLN A 122 4.86 -13.88 -17.39
CA GLN A 122 4.47 -13.50 -18.75
C GLN A 122 5.70 -13.38 -19.69
N GLY A 123 6.90 -13.73 -19.21
CA GLY A 123 8.15 -13.58 -19.97
C GLY A 123 8.68 -12.15 -20.00
N LEU A 124 8.16 -11.26 -19.16
CA LEU A 124 8.60 -9.87 -19.04
C LEU A 124 9.67 -9.76 -17.96
N PHE A 125 10.93 -9.85 -18.37
CA PHE A 125 12.08 -9.80 -17.47
C PHE A 125 12.66 -8.39 -17.38
N PHE A 126 13.13 -8.00 -16.20
CA PHE A 126 13.64 -6.67 -15.93
C PHE A 126 14.97 -6.43 -16.66
N ILE A 127 15.10 -5.27 -17.29
CA ILE A 127 16.31 -4.84 -17.99
C ILE A 127 17.08 -3.85 -17.10
N PRO A 128 18.40 -4.00 -16.88
CA PRO A 128 19.19 -3.02 -16.16
C PRO A 128 18.95 -1.58 -16.65
N VAL A 129 18.71 -0.65 -15.72
CA VAL A 129 18.41 0.75 -16.04
C VAL A 129 19.69 1.57 -16.03
N GLY A 130 19.90 2.34 -17.10
CA GLY A 130 20.95 3.36 -17.15
C GLY A 130 22.37 2.83 -17.41
N PHE A 131 22.51 1.80 -18.24
CA PHE A 131 23.83 1.26 -18.61
C PHE A 131 24.57 2.14 -19.64
N ASN A 132 23.89 2.62 -20.69
CA ASN A 132 24.46 3.54 -21.70
C ASN A 132 24.52 5.01 -21.26
N THR A 133 23.56 5.42 -20.43
CA THR A 133 23.41 6.78 -19.92
C THR A 133 22.98 6.63 -18.47
N PRO A 134 23.55 7.37 -17.51
CA PRO A 134 23.19 7.20 -16.11
C PRO A 134 21.75 7.65 -15.83
N PHE A 135 21.10 7.01 -14.87
CA PHE A 135 19.83 7.47 -14.31
C PHE A 135 20.04 8.76 -13.50
N ASN A 136 19.44 9.85 -13.95
CA ASN A 136 19.59 11.20 -13.38
C ASN A 136 18.30 11.75 -12.75
N GLY A 137 17.20 11.01 -12.87
CA GLY A 137 15.92 11.30 -12.26
C GLY A 137 15.81 10.87 -10.80
N THR A 138 14.58 10.80 -10.30
CA THR A 138 14.27 10.30 -8.94
C THR A 138 13.49 9.01 -9.04
N PHE A 139 13.87 7.98 -8.30
CA PHE A 139 13.07 6.78 -8.06
C PHE A 139 12.81 6.66 -6.56
N ASP A 140 11.59 6.98 -6.14
CA ASP A 140 11.17 6.91 -4.74
C ASP A 140 10.22 5.74 -4.50
N GLY A 141 10.68 4.73 -3.76
CA GLY A 141 9.86 3.57 -3.41
C GLY A 141 8.68 3.90 -2.48
N GLN A 142 8.61 5.11 -1.90
CA GLN A 142 7.62 5.52 -0.89
C GLN A 142 7.54 4.60 0.35
N GLY A 143 8.57 3.78 0.56
CA GLY A 143 8.62 2.72 1.55
C GLY A 143 7.98 1.40 1.13
N PHE A 144 7.48 1.28 -0.10
CA PHE A 144 7.02 0.02 -0.70
C PHE A 144 8.19 -0.87 -1.12
N GLU A 145 7.88 -2.15 -1.32
CA GLU A 145 8.83 -3.21 -1.65
C GLU A 145 8.59 -3.78 -3.04
N ILE A 146 9.67 -4.14 -3.73
CA ILE A 146 9.62 -5.00 -4.92
C ILE A 146 10.09 -6.38 -4.49
N THR A 147 9.23 -7.38 -4.64
CA THR A 147 9.53 -8.78 -4.34
C THR A 147 9.72 -9.56 -5.63
N ASN A 148 10.63 -10.53 -5.63
CA ASN A 148 10.88 -11.45 -6.75
C ASN A 148 11.32 -10.76 -8.06
N LEU A 149 11.98 -9.60 -7.98
CA LEU A 149 12.50 -8.90 -9.16
C LEU A 149 13.38 -9.87 -9.98
N PHE A 150 13.02 -10.12 -11.23
CA PHE A 150 13.67 -11.11 -12.09
C PHE A 150 14.35 -10.39 -13.24
N PHE A 151 15.68 -10.49 -13.29
CA PHE A 151 16.51 -9.90 -14.35
C PHE A 151 16.52 -10.74 -15.63
N SER A 152 16.52 -10.07 -16.78
CA SER A 152 16.62 -10.72 -18.08
C SER A 152 18.01 -11.36 -18.26
N PRO A 153 18.13 -12.71 -18.33
CA PRO A 153 19.41 -13.37 -18.48
C PRO A 153 20.02 -13.11 -19.86
N ILE A 154 21.32 -12.83 -19.92
CA ILE A 154 22.04 -12.64 -21.19
C ILE A 154 22.74 -13.95 -21.55
N ILE A 155 22.08 -14.79 -22.35
CA ILE A 155 22.55 -16.17 -22.62
C ILE A 155 23.49 -16.24 -23.83
N GLN A 156 23.39 -15.27 -24.76
CA GLN A 156 24.20 -15.23 -25.98
C GLN A 156 24.89 -13.88 -26.12
N GLU A 157 26.13 -13.89 -26.62
CA GLU A 157 26.91 -12.68 -26.91
C GLU A 157 26.17 -11.71 -27.84
N SER A 158 25.44 -12.23 -28.83
CA SER A 158 24.64 -11.41 -29.74
C SER A 158 23.59 -10.56 -29.02
N VAL A 159 23.04 -11.03 -27.89
CA VAL A 159 22.11 -10.26 -27.07
C VAL A 159 22.86 -9.14 -26.35
N TYR A 160 24.05 -9.40 -25.81
CA TYR A 160 24.89 -8.35 -25.22
C TYR A 160 25.22 -7.24 -26.24
N ILE A 161 25.60 -7.64 -27.46
CA ILE A 161 25.94 -6.70 -28.53
C ILE A 161 24.70 -5.91 -28.97
N ASN A 162 23.59 -6.59 -29.28
CA ASN A 162 22.44 -5.94 -29.93
C ASN A 162 21.49 -5.24 -28.95
N GLU A 163 21.35 -5.74 -27.72
CA GLU A 163 20.39 -5.19 -26.74
C GLU A 163 21.04 -4.28 -25.71
N TYR A 164 22.37 -4.37 -25.53
CA TYR A 164 23.11 -3.60 -24.53
C TYR A 164 24.24 -2.74 -25.12
N ASP A 165 24.35 -2.67 -26.46
CA ASP A 165 25.34 -1.88 -27.19
C ASP A 165 26.79 -2.09 -26.68
N GLU A 166 27.09 -3.30 -26.23
CA GLU A 166 28.37 -3.67 -25.61
C GLU A 166 28.78 -2.84 -24.37
N ALA A 167 27.84 -2.13 -23.73
CA ALA A 167 28.14 -1.12 -22.72
C ALA A 167 27.72 -1.51 -21.29
N LEU A 168 27.06 -2.65 -21.10
CA LEU A 168 26.62 -3.08 -19.78
C LEU A 168 27.80 -3.59 -18.94
N VAL A 169 28.27 -2.75 -18.01
CA VAL A 169 29.34 -3.08 -17.05
C VAL A 169 28.79 -3.60 -15.72
N HIS A 170 27.65 -3.06 -15.27
CA HIS A 170 27.05 -3.38 -13.98
C HIS A 170 25.66 -4.00 -14.15
N TYR A 171 25.55 -5.30 -13.85
CA TYR A 171 24.30 -6.03 -13.92
C TYR A 171 23.49 -5.85 -12.62
N SER A 172 22.70 -4.78 -12.59
CA SER A 172 21.95 -4.31 -11.42
C SER A 172 20.66 -3.60 -11.83
N MET A 173 19.70 -3.42 -10.91
CA MET A 173 18.42 -2.75 -11.23
C MET A 173 18.66 -1.37 -11.85
N PHE A 174 19.53 -0.58 -11.21
CA PHE A 174 20.13 0.62 -11.79
C PHE A 174 21.60 0.33 -12.06
N SER A 175 21.97 0.10 -13.32
CA SER A 175 23.37 -0.10 -13.73
C SER A 175 24.21 1.11 -13.33
N ASN A 176 23.78 2.33 -13.66
CA ASN A 176 24.45 3.55 -13.21
C ASN A 176 23.44 4.60 -12.76
N VAL A 177 23.65 5.16 -11.56
CA VAL A 177 22.97 6.35 -11.06
C VAL A 177 23.93 7.52 -11.17
N GLY A 178 23.53 8.57 -11.89
CA GLY A 178 24.34 9.76 -12.13
C GLY A 178 24.31 10.75 -10.98
N ALA A 179 25.07 11.84 -11.09
CA ALA A 179 25.29 12.79 -10.00
C ALA A 179 24.01 13.48 -9.48
N THR A 180 22.98 13.63 -10.31
CA THR A 180 21.68 14.17 -9.90
C THR A 180 20.66 13.08 -9.58
N GLY A 181 20.98 11.83 -9.88
CA GLY A 181 20.11 10.68 -9.71
C GLY A 181 19.87 10.36 -8.24
N GLN A 182 18.63 9.95 -7.94
CA GLN A 182 18.22 9.62 -6.57
C GLN A 182 17.44 8.30 -6.56
N VAL A 183 17.85 7.36 -5.72
CA VAL A 183 17.10 6.12 -5.44
C VAL A 183 16.84 6.07 -3.94
N VAL A 184 15.58 6.23 -3.54
CA VAL A 184 15.22 6.43 -2.14
C VAL A 184 14.00 5.64 -1.69
N ASN A 185 13.95 5.36 -0.38
CA ASN A 185 12.82 4.72 0.30
C ASN A 185 12.35 3.40 -0.35
N LEU A 186 13.27 2.54 -0.78
CA LEU A 186 12.99 1.34 -1.57
C LEU A 186 13.46 0.06 -0.87
N GLY A 187 12.55 -0.91 -0.72
CA GLY A 187 12.91 -2.28 -0.32
C GLY A 187 12.94 -3.23 -1.51
N LEU A 188 13.97 -4.08 -1.58
CA LEU A 188 13.98 -5.26 -2.45
C LEU A 188 13.88 -6.52 -1.61
N LYS A 189 13.13 -7.50 -2.10
CA LYS A 189 13.01 -8.81 -1.48
C LYS A 189 13.17 -9.93 -2.51
N ASN A 190 14.03 -10.90 -2.21
CA ASN A 190 14.17 -12.14 -2.98
C ASN A 190 14.45 -11.91 -4.49
N VAL A 191 15.49 -11.15 -4.80
CA VAL A 191 15.87 -10.85 -6.19
C VAL A 191 16.38 -12.10 -6.92
N TRP A 192 15.92 -12.30 -8.15
CA TRP A 192 16.33 -13.39 -9.04
C TRP A 192 17.25 -12.86 -10.14
N MET A 193 18.49 -13.32 -10.10
CA MET A 193 19.51 -13.00 -11.08
C MET A 193 20.18 -14.30 -11.50
N TYR A 194 20.09 -14.61 -12.79
CA TYR A 194 20.67 -15.80 -13.42
C TYR A 194 21.54 -15.36 -14.58
N GLN A 195 22.85 -15.24 -14.36
CA GLN A 195 23.79 -14.81 -15.39
C GLN A 195 24.93 -15.81 -15.47
N PRO A 196 24.93 -16.73 -16.46
CA PRO A 196 25.88 -17.84 -16.49
C PRO A 196 27.31 -17.44 -16.89
N ILE A 197 27.46 -16.31 -17.60
CA ILE A 197 28.74 -15.85 -18.15
C ILE A 197 28.75 -14.31 -18.13
N ALA A 198 29.91 -13.72 -17.83
CA ALA A 198 30.16 -12.30 -18.07
C ALA A 198 30.44 -12.05 -19.56
N TRP A 199 29.60 -11.28 -20.23
CA TRP A 199 29.83 -10.88 -21.62
C TRP A 199 30.57 -9.56 -21.70
N GLY A 200 31.49 -9.44 -22.66
CA GLY A 200 32.19 -8.19 -22.96
C GLY A 200 32.84 -7.55 -21.74
N GLN A 201 32.28 -6.41 -21.29
CA GLN A 201 32.80 -5.60 -20.19
C GLN A 201 32.02 -5.76 -18.88
N MET A 202 31.12 -6.74 -18.78
CA MET A 202 30.42 -7.06 -17.55
C MET A 202 31.42 -7.46 -16.46
N ILE A 203 31.44 -6.72 -15.36
CA ILE A 203 32.37 -6.96 -14.23
C ILE A 203 31.61 -7.07 -12.91
N TYR A 204 30.51 -6.35 -12.76
CA TYR A 204 29.82 -6.24 -11.48
C TYR A 204 28.40 -6.75 -11.56
N ALA A 205 27.95 -7.36 -10.46
CA ALA A 205 26.55 -7.69 -10.26
C ALA A 205 26.09 -7.27 -8.86
N SER A 206 24.90 -6.69 -8.77
CA SER A 206 24.28 -6.34 -7.49
C SER A 206 22.78 -6.24 -7.61
N THR A 207 22.04 -6.30 -6.51
CA THR A 207 20.57 -6.28 -6.62
C THR A 207 20.02 -4.91 -7.04
N MET A 208 20.57 -3.82 -6.48
CA MET A 208 19.96 -2.50 -6.59
C MET A 208 20.77 -1.56 -7.48
N ILE A 209 22.03 -1.28 -7.12
CA ILE A 209 22.82 -0.25 -7.79
C ILE A 209 24.16 -0.83 -8.25
N GLY A 210 24.47 -0.68 -9.53
CA GLY A 210 25.79 -0.98 -10.06
C GLY A 210 26.79 0.07 -9.60
N LYS A 211 26.70 1.26 -10.18
CA LYS A 211 27.50 2.43 -9.80
C LYS A 211 26.61 3.58 -9.31
N ASN A 212 26.92 4.12 -8.14
CA ASN A 212 26.27 5.32 -7.60
C ASN A 212 27.20 6.54 -7.65
N ASP A 213 26.86 7.54 -8.47
CA ASP A 213 27.47 8.87 -8.44
C ASP A 213 26.54 9.91 -7.74
N GLY A 214 25.30 9.55 -7.39
CA GLY A 214 24.26 10.43 -6.83
C GLY A 214 23.87 10.11 -5.38
N LEU A 215 22.56 10.04 -5.10
CA LEU A 215 22.01 9.74 -3.77
C LEU A 215 21.32 8.38 -3.73
N VAL A 216 21.75 7.52 -2.80
CA VAL A 216 21.05 6.29 -2.43
C VAL A 216 20.78 6.33 -0.92
N SER A 217 19.51 6.31 -0.51
CA SER A 217 19.14 6.50 0.90
C SER A 217 17.86 5.78 1.28
N HIS A 218 17.78 5.25 2.50
CA HIS A 218 16.59 4.54 2.98
C HIS A 218 16.26 3.33 2.11
N VAL A 219 17.26 2.48 1.87
CA VAL A 219 17.12 1.32 1.00
C VAL A 219 17.48 0.03 1.72
N TYR A 220 16.85 -1.08 1.36
CA TYR A 220 17.20 -2.36 1.95
C TYR A 220 17.00 -3.53 1.00
N TYR A 221 17.74 -4.61 1.26
CA TYR A 221 17.58 -5.87 0.56
C TYR A 221 17.45 -7.02 1.56
N ILE A 222 16.40 -7.81 1.41
CA ILE A 222 16.17 -9.03 2.20
C ILE A 222 16.13 -10.23 1.25
N ASP A 223 16.91 -11.26 1.56
CA ASP A 223 16.76 -12.59 0.97
C ASP A 223 16.41 -13.58 2.08
N ASP A 224 15.15 -14.04 2.07
CA ASP A 224 14.63 -15.05 3.00
C ASP A 224 14.26 -16.36 2.31
N ARG A 225 14.72 -16.55 1.06
CA ARG A 225 14.54 -17.82 0.33
C ARG A 225 15.32 -18.94 1.01
N LEU A 226 14.79 -20.16 0.85
CA LEU A 226 15.46 -21.40 1.27
C LEU A 226 16.76 -21.62 0.50
N GLU A 227 16.77 -21.26 -0.79
CA GLU A 227 17.94 -21.26 -1.67
C GLU A 227 18.30 -19.80 -1.99
N PRO A 228 19.04 -19.12 -1.10
CA PRO A 228 19.34 -17.70 -1.22
C PRO A 228 20.50 -17.42 -2.18
N GLY A 229 20.68 -16.14 -2.48
CA GLY A 229 21.78 -15.63 -3.29
C GLY A 229 21.45 -15.47 -4.77
N LEU A 230 22.34 -14.76 -5.44
CA LEU A 230 22.33 -14.49 -6.87
C LEU A 230 23.07 -15.63 -7.58
N ASN A 231 22.53 -16.13 -8.67
CA ASN A 231 23.19 -17.15 -9.49
C ASN A 231 23.92 -16.44 -10.63
N VAL A 232 25.13 -15.97 -10.34
CA VAL A 232 25.94 -15.15 -11.26
C VAL A 232 27.31 -15.80 -11.38
N ASP A 233 27.54 -16.41 -12.53
CA ASP A 233 28.76 -17.09 -12.91
C ASP A 233 29.60 -16.25 -13.88
N GLY A 234 30.90 -16.49 -13.86
CA GLY A 234 31.93 -15.70 -14.54
C GLY A 234 32.76 -14.90 -13.55
N ASP A 235 33.69 -14.11 -14.09
CA ASP A 235 34.63 -13.26 -13.33
C ASP A 235 33.95 -12.00 -12.72
N PHE A 236 32.73 -12.16 -12.21
CA PHE A 236 31.98 -11.07 -11.57
C PHE A 236 32.49 -10.77 -10.16
N GLU A 237 32.40 -9.50 -9.79
CA GLU A 237 32.41 -9.06 -8.40
C GLU A 237 30.97 -8.75 -7.96
N VAL A 238 30.49 -9.49 -6.95
CA VAL A 238 29.07 -9.51 -6.58
C VAL A 238 28.85 -8.77 -5.26
N SER A 239 27.80 -7.95 -5.18
CA SER A 239 27.43 -7.27 -3.93
C SER A 239 25.93 -7.30 -3.64
N GLY A 240 25.57 -7.24 -2.37
CA GLY A 240 24.17 -7.26 -1.98
C GLY A 240 23.39 -6.06 -2.51
N LEU A 241 23.84 -4.82 -2.27
CA LEU A 241 23.12 -3.60 -2.67
C LEU A 241 23.84 -2.80 -3.76
N ILE A 242 25.10 -2.43 -3.53
CA ILE A 242 25.83 -1.48 -4.39
C ILE A 242 27.16 -2.07 -4.84
N SER A 243 27.52 -2.03 -6.11
CA SER A 243 28.86 -2.48 -6.52
C SER A 243 29.89 -1.38 -6.25
N ILE A 244 29.69 -0.18 -6.81
CA ILE A 244 30.59 0.96 -6.64
C ILE A 244 29.81 2.17 -6.13
N ASN A 245 30.27 2.77 -5.02
CA ASN A 245 29.74 4.05 -4.53
C ASN A 245 30.78 5.16 -4.64
N ASN A 246 30.47 6.19 -5.43
CA ASN A 246 31.19 7.47 -5.48
C ASN A 246 30.35 8.61 -4.88
N GLY A 247 29.04 8.45 -4.79
CA GLY A 247 28.10 9.43 -4.26
C GLY A 247 27.81 9.29 -2.76
N ILE A 248 26.59 9.65 -2.37
CA ILE A 248 26.07 9.55 -1.01
C ILE A 248 25.30 8.23 -0.85
N PHE A 249 25.72 7.42 0.12
CA PHE A 249 25.04 6.18 0.49
C PHE A 249 24.83 6.11 2.01
N LYS A 250 23.56 6.07 2.43
CA LYS A 250 23.20 6.10 3.86
C LYS A 250 21.88 5.41 4.16
N GLU A 251 21.62 5.13 5.43
CA GLU A 251 20.35 4.58 5.93
C GLU A 251 19.95 3.34 5.13
N ALA A 252 20.79 2.31 5.21
CA ALA A 252 20.60 1.11 4.41
C ALA A 252 20.93 -0.16 5.17
N PHE A 253 20.27 -1.25 4.81
CA PHE A 253 20.64 -2.54 5.35
C PHE A 253 20.44 -3.73 4.43
N VAL A 254 21.16 -4.80 4.73
CA VAL A 254 21.00 -6.09 4.06
C VAL A 254 20.77 -7.20 5.08
N SER A 255 19.80 -8.07 4.81
CA SER A 255 19.57 -9.31 5.56
C SER A 255 19.49 -10.50 4.60
N LEU A 256 20.52 -11.33 4.60
CA LEU A 256 20.61 -12.54 3.77
C LEU A 256 21.63 -13.51 4.37
N VAL A 257 21.55 -14.77 3.97
CA VAL A 257 22.52 -15.82 4.36
C VAL A 257 23.80 -15.71 3.54
N THR A 258 23.66 -15.57 2.22
CA THR A 258 24.75 -15.41 1.26
C THR A 258 24.29 -14.54 0.10
N VAL A 259 25.21 -13.74 -0.48
CA VAL A 259 24.90 -12.90 -1.65
C VAL A 259 25.01 -13.73 -2.92
N LEU A 260 25.94 -14.67 -2.96
CA LEU A 260 26.13 -15.59 -4.06
C LEU A 260 25.48 -16.93 -3.72
N SER A 261 24.75 -17.49 -4.68
CA SER A 261 24.19 -18.83 -4.56
C SER A 261 25.30 -19.87 -4.47
N ASP A 262 25.12 -20.92 -3.67
CA ASP A 262 26.07 -22.05 -3.63
C ASP A 262 26.12 -22.84 -4.95
N ALA A 263 25.18 -22.57 -5.88
CA ALA A 263 25.20 -23.11 -7.24
C ALA A 263 26.22 -22.42 -8.18
N SER A 264 26.72 -21.23 -7.82
CA SER A 264 27.70 -20.51 -8.63
C SER A 264 29.11 -21.07 -8.43
N THR A 265 29.89 -21.15 -9.51
CA THR A 265 31.12 -21.95 -9.58
C THR A 265 32.39 -21.13 -9.86
N SER A 266 32.29 -19.88 -10.30
CA SER A 266 33.42 -19.11 -10.84
C SER A 266 33.55 -17.66 -10.35
N THR A 267 32.66 -17.19 -9.47
CA THR A 267 32.69 -15.81 -8.97
C THR A 267 33.91 -15.51 -8.10
N ILE A 268 34.55 -14.36 -8.36
CA ILE A 268 35.84 -13.99 -7.74
C ILE A 268 35.65 -13.46 -6.32
N ASN A 269 34.78 -12.47 -6.15
CA ASN A 269 34.64 -11.69 -4.92
C ASN A 269 33.17 -11.43 -4.62
N HIS A 270 32.77 -11.49 -3.34
CA HIS A 270 31.42 -11.12 -2.94
C HIS A 270 31.37 -10.37 -1.60
N THR A 271 30.43 -9.42 -1.49
CA THR A 271 30.26 -8.55 -0.31
C THR A 271 28.79 -8.42 0.08
N PRO A 272 28.45 -8.42 1.38
CA PRO A 272 27.06 -8.36 1.83
C PRO A 272 26.35 -7.07 1.43
N VAL A 273 27.03 -5.92 1.40
CA VAL A 273 26.36 -4.63 1.13
C VAL A 273 26.97 -3.93 -0.07
N ILE A 274 28.27 -3.66 0.00
CA ILE A 274 28.97 -2.82 -0.97
C ILE A 274 30.35 -3.38 -1.29
N ASN A 275 30.71 -3.38 -2.56
CA ASN A 275 32.03 -3.85 -2.97
C ASN A 275 33.10 -2.76 -2.80
N THR A 276 32.95 -1.61 -3.45
CA THR A 276 33.91 -0.49 -3.36
C THR A 276 33.22 0.82 -3.00
N ASN A 277 33.78 1.54 -2.02
CA ASN A 277 33.33 2.89 -1.63
C ASN A 277 34.45 3.93 -1.81
N ASN A 278 34.32 4.76 -2.86
CA ASN A 278 35.17 5.93 -3.11
C ASN A 278 34.49 7.25 -2.72
N GLY A 279 33.21 7.20 -2.40
CA GLY A 279 32.41 8.36 -2.02
C GLY A 279 32.62 8.80 -0.58
N GLN A 280 31.62 9.50 -0.04
CA GLN A 280 31.63 9.94 1.35
C GLN A 280 31.61 8.75 2.32
N SER A 281 31.91 9.02 3.60
CA SER A 281 31.77 8.02 4.66
C SER A 281 30.33 7.51 4.74
N LEU A 282 30.18 6.19 4.87
CA LEU A 282 28.88 5.55 5.03
C LEU A 282 28.23 5.97 6.35
N VAL A 283 26.93 6.24 6.31
CA VAL A 283 26.14 6.61 7.51
C VAL A 283 25.01 5.61 7.67
N ASN A 284 24.97 4.89 8.79
CA ASN A 284 23.92 3.91 9.10
C ASN A 284 23.71 2.88 7.99
N VAL A 285 24.81 2.26 7.54
CA VAL A 285 24.81 1.21 6.50
C VAL A 285 25.20 -0.11 7.14
N TYR A 286 24.28 -1.08 7.13
CA TYR A 286 24.37 -2.28 7.95
C TYR A 286 24.18 -3.59 7.17
N TYR A 287 24.63 -4.69 7.76
CA TYR A 287 24.22 -6.04 7.37
C TYR A 287 23.94 -6.91 8.61
N ASP A 288 23.10 -7.92 8.45
CA ASP A 288 22.85 -8.89 9.51
C ASP A 288 23.99 -9.92 9.61
N GLN A 289 24.89 -9.70 10.57
CA GLN A 289 26.06 -10.54 10.80
C GLN A 289 25.72 -11.88 11.47
N GLN A 290 24.52 -12.04 12.05
CA GLN A 290 24.07 -13.33 12.59
C GLN A 290 23.54 -14.24 11.50
N LYS A 291 22.98 -13.66 10.43
CA LYS A 291 22.53 -14.41 9.26
C LYS A 291 23.62 -14.65 8.23
N TYR A 292 24.47 -13.67 7.98
CA TYR A 292 25.47 -13.75 6.92
C TYR A 292 26.57 -14.76 7.27
N THR A 293 26.71 -15.82 6.48
CA THR A 293 27.59 -16.95 6.80
C THR A 293 28.95 -16.92 6.11
N LYS A 294 29.18 -15.98 5.18
CA LYS A 294 30.42 -15.89 4.40
C LYS A 294 31.34 -14.81 4.99
N ASN A 295 32.62 -14.82 4.60
CA ASN A 295 33.57 -13.80 5.03
C ASN A 295 33.31 -12.49 4.29
N LYS A 296 33.18 -11.40 5.04
CA LYS A 296 33.10 -10.05 4.48
C LYS A 296 34.48 -9.59 4.00
N LEU A 297 34.57 -9.02 2.80
CA LEU A 297 35.80 -8.40 2.29
C LEU A 297 36.10 -7.08 3.01
N SER A 298 37.39 -6.72 3.10
CA SER A 298 37.84 -5.48 3.74
C SER A 298 37.40 -4.21 3.01
N THR A 299 37.04 -4.32 1.73
CA THR A 299 36.56 -3.21 0.90
C THR A 299 35.11 -2.83 1.20
N ASP A 300 34.32 -3.76 1.74
CA ASP A 300 32.99 -3.46 2.24
C ASP A 300 33.11 -2.72 3.58
N LEU A 301 32.69 -1.46 3.63
CA LEU A 301 32.79 -0.61 4.82
C LEU A 301 31.52 -0.62 5.69
N SER A 302 30.52 -1.45 5.39
CA SER A 302 29.28 -1.56 6.17
C SER A 302 29.50 -2.10 7.59
N VAL A 303 28.56 -1.86 8.51
CA VAL A 303 28.68 -2.31 9.90
C VAL A 303 27.81 -3.55 10.14
N GLY A 304 28.40 -4.60 10.71
CA GLY A 304 27.67 -5.81 11.10
C GLY A 304 26.83 -5.58 12.34
N LEU A 305 25.53 -5.86 12.26
CA LEU A 305 24.59 -5.85 13.38
C LEU A 305 24.08 -7.27 13.61
N THR A 306 23.86 -7.62 14.88
CA THR A 306 23.02 -8.79 15.22
C THR A 306 21.58 -8.55 14.79
N THR A 307 20.81 -9.61 14.56
CA THR A 307 19.39 -9.50 14.19
C THR A 307 18.59 -8.67 15.22
N ALA A 308 18.89 -8.81 16.52
CA ALA A 308 18.23 -8.03 17.56
C ALA A 308 18.56 -6.51 17.50
N GLN A 309 19.79 -6.15 17.10
CA GLN A 309 20.22 -4.75 16.99
C GLN A 309 19.48 -3.99 15.88
N PHE A 310 18.87 -4.67 14.91
CA PHE A 310 18.00 -4.02 13.93
C PHE A 310 16.75 -3.39 14.53
N GLN A 311 16.37 -3.78 15.74
CA GLN A 311 15.24 -3.19 16.47
C GLN A 311 15.67 -2.02 17.37
N GLU A 312 16.95 -1.64 17.38
CA GLU A 312 17.46 -0.51 18.17
C GLU A 312 17.29 0.80 17.39
N SER A 313 16.29 1.60 17.76
CA SER A 313 15.90 2.81 17.03
C SER A 313 16.97 3.91 16.98
N ASN A 314 18.00 3.86 17.82
CA ASN A 314 19.11 4.81 17.80
C ASN A 314 20.13 4.51 16.68
N ARG A 315 20.02 3.39 15.97
CA ARG A 315 20.90 3.02 14.85
C ARG A 315 20.43 3.52 13.51
N PHE A 316 19.18 3.96 13.42
CA PHE A 316 18.55 4.43 12.21
C PHE A 316 17.93 5.80 12.46
N ASP A 317 17.65 6.53 11.38
CA ASP A 317 16.92 7.79 11.53
C ASP A 317 15.41 7.60 11.77
N SER A 318 14.73 8.73 11.97
CA SER A 318 13.30 8.78 12.29
C SER A 318 12.33 8.31 11.18
N LYS A 319 12.82 7.98 9.98
CA LYS A 319 11.95 7.43 8.93
C LYS A 319 11.63 5.95 9.14
N TRP A 320 12.46 5.24 9.88
CA TRP A 320 12.30 3.81 10.12
C TRP A 320 11.31 3.52 11.25
N TYR A 321 10.51 2.49 11.05
CA TYR A 321 9.56 1.95 12.00
C TYR A 321 9.98 0.55 12.43
N PHE A 322 9.90 0.31 13.73
CA PHE A 322 10.31 -0.89 14.43
C PHE A 322 9.08 -1.61 14.98
N ASN A 323 9.30 -2.81 15.50
CA ASN A 323 8.26 -3.61 16.13
C ASN A 323 7.51 -2.81 17.23
N ASN A 324 8.25 -2.06 18.06
CA ASN A 324 7.71 -1.30 19.19
C ASN A 324 7.39 0.17 18.89
N SER A 325 7.42 0.61 17.62
CA SER A 325 7.24 2.04 17.26
C SER A 325 5.94 2.65 17.77
N TYR A 326 4.90 1.84 17.98
CA TYR A 326 3.60 2.33 18.45
C TYR A 326 3.37 2.13 19.94
N SER A 327 4.06 1.20 20.59
CA SER A 327 4.08 1.06 22.04
C SER A 327 5.18 0.10 22.44
N THR A 328 5.88 0.40 23.53
CA THR A 328 6.83 -0.53 24.17
C THR A 328 6.14 -1.46 25.16
N ASN A 329 4.94 -1.12 25.62
CA ASN A 329 4.31 -1.76 26.78
C ASN A 329 2.99 -2.46 26.44
N ASN A 330 2.45 -2.25 25.23
CA ASN A 330 1.22 -2.90 24.78
C ASN A 330 1.54 -3.97 23.73
N PRO A 331 1.43 -5.27 24.06
CA PRO A 331 1.68 -6.36 23.12
C PRO A 331 0.81 -6.32 21.86
N GLN A 332 -0.39 -5.72 21.91
CA GLN A 332 -1.24 -5.57 20.73
C GLN A 332 -0.78 -4.45 19.79
N ALA A 333 0.08 -3.53 20.24
CA ALA A 333 0.66 -2.48 19.41
C ALA A 333 1.99 -2.91 18.77
N LEU A 334 2.53 -4.06 19.18
CA LEU A 334 3.70 -4.67 18.58
C LEU A 334 3.36 -5.21 17.19
N ARG A 335 4.29 -5.03 16.27
CA ARG A 335 4.20 -5.55 14.90
C ARG A 335 5.02 -6.82 14.74
N THR A 336 4.70 -7.68 13.80
CA THR A 336 5.49 -8.89 13.52
C THR A 336 6.70 -8.59 12.62
N LEU A 337 7.51 -7.60 13.01
CA LEU A 337 8.68 -7.14 12.26
C LEU A 337 9.97 -7.71 12.85
N ILE A 338 10.78 -8.36 11.99
CA ILE A 338 12.15 -8.78 12.33
C ILE A 338 13.14 -7.64 12.04
N TYR A 339 12.95 -6.94 10.91
CA TYR A 339 13.75 -5.79 10.50
C TYR A 339 12.90 -4.51 10.50
N PRO A 340 13.51 -3.32 10.61
CA PRO A 340 12.78 -2.08 10.49
C PRO A 340 12.18 -1.93 9.09
N THR A 341 11.06 -1.23 9.02
CA THR A 341 10.36 -0.94 7.77
C THR A 341 10.16 0.55 7.61
N LEU A 342 10.05 1.02 6.38
CA LEU A 342 9.66 2.39 6.11
C LEU A 342 8.14 2.57 6.26
N LYS A 343 7.35 1.47 6.26
CA LYS A 343 5.88 1.41 6.37
C LYS A 343 5.37 1.69 7.78
N GLY A 344 5.09 2.95 8.08
CA GLY A 344 4.47 3.36 9.35
C GLY A 344 3.88 4.76 9.32
N LEU A 345 3.26 5.15 10.43
CA LEU A 345 2.52 6.40 10.62
C LEU A 345 3.10 7.17 11.79
N LYS A 346 3.31 8.47 11.59
CA LYS A 346 3.77 9.36 12.66
C LYS A 346 2.67 9.56 13.69
N LYS A 347 3.07 9.84 14.93
CA LYS A 347 2.16 10.27 15.99
C LYS A 347 2.21 11.79 16.14
N ASP A 348 1.06 12.40 16.40
CA ASP A 348 1.01 13.77 16.90
C ASP A 348 1.41 13.83 18.39
N LEU A 349 1.51 15.04 18.94
CA LEU A 349 1.88 15.27 20.34
C LEU A 349 0.89 14.66 21.34
N THR A 350 -0.34 14.37 20.90
CA THR A 350 -1.39 13.74 21.71
C THR A 350 -1.49 12.23 21.49
N GLY A 351 -0.61 11.66 20.67
CA GLY A 351 -0.53 10.23 20.39
C GLY A 351 -1.43 9.73 19.27
N ASN A 352 -2.16 10.60 18.55
CA ASN A 352 -2.98 10.18 17.40
C ASN A 352 -2.10 9.91 16.18
N LEU A 353 -2.51 8.96 15.34
CA LEU A 353 -1.80 8.59 14.13
C LEU A 353 -2.11 9.57 13.00
N LEU A 354 -1.08 10.14 12.38
CA LEU A 354 -1.23 11.14 11.33
C LEU A 354 -1.30 10.49 9.94
N ILE A 355 -2.15 11.04 9.09
CA ILE A 355 -2.28 10.72 7.67
C ILE A 355 -2.00 12.00 6.88
N SER A 356 -0.83 12.09 6.27
CA SER A 356 -0.37 13.31 5.57
C SER A 356 -0.35 13.17 4.05
N ASN A 357 -0.43 11.95 3.53
CA ASN A 357 -0.41 11.65 2.10
C ASN A 357 -1.16 10.34 1.81
N ALA A 358 -1.25 9.97 0.53
CA ALA A 358 -2.02 8.79 0.13
C ALA A 358 -1.38 7.47 0.59
N ARG A 359 -0.05 7.43 0.64
CA ARG A 359 0.68 6.27 1.15
C ARG A 359 0.39 6.05 2.65
N ASP A 360 0.22 7.10 3.45
CA ASP A 360 -0.19 6.97 4.85
C ASP A 360 -1.60 6.38 4.97
N LEU A 361 -2.51 6.71 4.03
CA LEU A 361 -3.85 6.10 3.97
C LEU A 361 -3.77 4.60 3.68
N VAL A 362 -2.88 4.19 2.77
CA VAL A 362 -2.58 2.77 2.48
C VAL A 362 -2.03 2.08 3.73
N VAL A 363 -1.03 2.67 4.40
CA VAL A 363 -0.45 2.12 5.64
C VAL A 363 -1.48 2.03 6.77
N MET A 364 -2.38 2.99 6.92
CA MET A 364 -3.50 2.89 7.86
C MET A 364 -4.29 1.60 7.59
N SER A 365 -4.69 1.35 6.34
CA SER A 365 -5.47 0.17 5.99
C SER A 365 -4.76 -1.15 6.33
N GLN A 366 -3.43 -1.20 6.14
CA GLN A 366 -2.60 -2.35 6.50
C GLN A 366 -2.58 -2.56 8.02
N LEU A 367 -2.31 -1.50 8.79
CA LEU A 367 -2.28 -1.57 10.27
C LEU A 367 -3.63 -1.99 10.87
N LEU A 368 -4.74 -1.54 10.29
CA LEU A 368 -6.08 -1.95 10.73
C LEU A 368 -6.33 -3.46 10.56
N ASN A 369 -5.63 -4.11 9.63
CA ASN A 369 -5.68 -5.55 9.45
C ASN A 369 -4.74 -6.32 10.40
N GLU A 370 -3.77 -5.67 11.04
CA GLU A 370 -2.83 -6.32 11.96
C GLU A 370 -3.50 -6.67 13.30
N THR A 371 -3.94 -5.68 14.08
CA THR A 371 -4.39 -5.91 15.47
C THR A 371 -5.55 -5.01 15.90
N ASN A 372 -6.21 -5.39 17.01
CA ASN A 372 -7.25 -4.57 17.65
C ASN A 372 -6.71 -3.23 18.18
N TYR A 373 -5.41 -3.14 18.48
CA TYR A 373 -4.83 -1.89 18.94
C TYR A 373 -5.04 -0.80 17.89
N PHE A 374 -4.63 -1.06 16.64
CA PHE A 374 -4.75 -0.11 15.53
C PHE A 374 -6.20 0.24 15.22
N ARG A 375 -7.10 -0.75 15.27
CA ARG A 375 -8.54 -0.54 15.04
C ARG A 375 -9.23 0.37 16.04
N ASN A 376 -8.66 0.53 17.23
CA ASN A 376 -9.15 1.39 18.30
C ASN A 376 -8.41 2.74 18.38
N GLN A 377 -7.45 3.02 17.48
CA GLN A 377 -6.70 4.28 17.50
C GLN A 377 -7.47 5.43 16.87
N ASN A 378 -7.02 6.64 17.18
CA ASN A 378 -7.46 7.86 16.51
C ASN A 378 -6.48 8.20 15.38
N TYR A 379 -7.03 8.46 14.21
CA TYR A 379 -6.35 8.81 12.98
C TYR A 379 -6.73 10.23 12.57
N ARG A 380 -5.74 11.02 12.18
CA ARG A 380 -5.92 12.45 11.87
C ARG A 380 -5.33 12.82 10.53
N ILE A 381 -6.16 13.36 9.66
CA ILE A 381 -5.72 13.92 8.38
C ILE A 381 -5.26 15.36 8.62
N ASN A 382 -4.04 15.68 8.22
CA ASN A 382 -3.42 17.00 8.44
C ASN A 382 -3.03 17.73 7.15
N ASN A 383 -3.25 17.10 5.98
CA ASN A 383 -2.98 17.65 4.66
C ASN A 383 -4.08 17.17 3.69
N ASP A 384 -4.28 17.89 2.58
CA ASP A 384 -5.00 17.36 1.44
C ASP A 384 -4.21 16.18 0.85
N ILE A 385 -4.93 15.09 0.58
CA ILE A 385 -4.37 13.83 0.12
C ILE A 385 -4.68 13.68 -1.36
N ASN A 386 -3.64 13.68 -2.20
CA ASN A 386 -3.76 13.29 -3.60
C ASN A 386 -3.56 11.77 -3.72
N TYR A 387 -4.63 11.02 -3.91
CA TYR A 387 -4.56 9.57 -4.04
C TYR A 387 -3.88 9.11 -5.35
N ASP A 388 -3.73 9.99 -6.34
CA ASP A 388 -3.02 9.63 -7.58
C ASP A 388 -1.54 9.30 -7.36
N SER A 389 -0.96 9.63 -6.19
CA SER A 389 0.42 9.31 -5.82
C SER A 389 0.66 7.83 -5.47
N VAL A 390 -0.40 7.03 -5.35
CA VAL A 390 -0.34 5.57 -5.09
C VAL A 390 -1.09 4.80 -6.18
N SER A 391 -0.96 3.49 -6.26
CA SER A 391 -1.69 2.69 -7.25
C SER A 391 -3.19 2.76 -7.01
N LYS A 392 -3.98 2.67 -8.08
CA LYS A 392 -5.44 2.62 -8.01
C LYS A 392 -6.00 1.55 -7.07
N ASP A 393 -5.28 0.45 -6.88
CA ASP A 393 -5.66 -0.69 -6.06
C ASP A 393 -4.79 -0.86 -4.79
N ALA A 394 -4.06 0.20 -4.39
CA ALA A 394 -3.16 0.19 -3.23
C ALA A 394 -3.92 0.15 -1.89
N TYR A 395 -4.98 0.94 -1.77
CA TYR A 395 -5.87 0.92 -0.61
C TYR A 395 -6.75 -0.32 -0.65
N ILE A 396 -6.76 -1.07 0.45
CA ILE A 396 -7.60 -2.25 0.60
C ILE A 396 -8.49 -2.02 1.80
N THR A 397 -9.81 -2.11 1.58
CA THR A 397 -10.81 -2.02 2.65
C THR A 397 -10.45 -2.99 3.79
N PRO A 398 -10.33 -2.53 5.05
CA PRO A 398 -9.98 -3.40 6.17
C PRO A 398 -11.00 -4.53 6.37
N LYS A 399 -10.52 -5.75 6.66
CA LYS A 399 -11.34 -6.96 6.88
C LYS A 399 -12.08 -6.96 8.22
N PHE A 400 -11.66 -6.11 9.14
CA PHE A 400 -12.17 -6.05 10.49
C PHE A 400 -12.84 -4.70 10.74
N GLY A 401 -13.80 -4.67 11.65
CA GLY A 401 -14.50 -3.43 11.95
C GLY A 401 -13.61 -2.40 12.64
N PHE A 402 -13.76 -1.14 12.24
CA PHE A 402 -13.04 -0.01 12.79
C PHE A 402 -13.82 0.63 13.93
N SER A 403 -13.24 0.71 15.12
CA SER A 403 -13.87 1.22 16.35
C SER A 403 -13.24 2.51 16.88
N GLY A 404 -12.11 2.92 16.30
CA GLY A 404 -11.42 4.17 16.61
C GLY A 404 -12.07 5.40 15.98
N SER A 405 -11.27 6.42 15.70
CA SER A 405 -11.76 7.60 14.99
C SER A 405 -10.88 7.97 13.80
N LEU A 406 -11.50 8.43 12.72
CA LEU A 406 -10.83 9.10 11.60
C LEU A 406 -11.40 10.51 11.49
N GLU A 407 -10.57 11.52 11.69
CA GLU A 407 -10.99 12.92 11.60
C GLU A 407 -10.00 13.78 10.82
N SER A 408 -10.49 14.74 10.04
CA SER A 408 -9.62 15.80 9.54
C SER A 408 -9.37 16.83 10.63
N LEU A 409 -8.14 17.30 10.71
CA LEU A 409 -7.82 18.55 11.38
C LEU A 409 -8.37 19.75 10.60
N PRO A 410 -8.66 20.87 11.29
CA PRO A 410 -8.88 22.15 10.62
C PRO A 410 -7.63 22.60 9.88
N ILE A 411 -7.82 23.27 8.75
CA ILE A 411 -6.72 23.79 7.94
C ILE A 411 -6.05 24.95 8.68
N SER A 412 -4.75 24.82 8.92
CA SER A 412 -3.95 25.84 9.61
C SER A 412 -2.94 26.54 8.70
N ASN A 413 -2.42 25.86 7.68
CA ASN A 413 -1.41 26.41 6.77
C ASN A 413 -1.69 26.03 5.30
N PRO A 414 -2.63 26.72 4.63
CA PRO A 414 -3.14 26.28 3.34
C PRO A 414 -2.08 26.23 2.23
N SER A 415 -1.08 27.14 2.24
CA SER A 415 -0.06 27.19 1.18
C SER A 415 0.84 25.95 1.10
N GLN A 416 0.93 25.17 2.18
CA GLN A 416 1.77 23.97 2.26
C GLN A 416 0.96 22.67 2.35
N THR A 417 -0.28 22.75 2.81
CA THR A 417 -1.07 21.58 3.19
C THR A 417 -2.31 21.37 2.33
N THR A 418 -2.59 22.28 1.39
CA THR A 418 -3.76 22.17 0.51
C THR A 418 -3.37 22.03 -0.96
N LEU A 419 -4.19 21.32 -1.73
CA LEU A 419 -3.95 21.03 -3.14
C LEU A 419 -4.79 21.89 -4.10
N TYR A 420 -5.74 22.65 -3.54
CA TYR A 420 -6.61 23.55 -4.27
C TYR A 420 -7.05 24.72 -3.39
N THR A 421 -7.37 25.84 -4.05
CA THR A 421 -7.85 27.05 -3.39
C THR A 421 -9.27 26.84 -2.86
N ARG A 422 -9.47 27.08 -1.56
CA ARG A 422 -10.79 27.03 -0.92
C ARG A 422 -11.42 28.42 -0.86
N ASN A 423 -12.66 28.53 -1.30
CA ASN A 423 -13.45 29.74 -1.16
C ASN A 423 -14.42 29.62 0.03
N PHE A 424 -13.95 30.03 1.20
CA PHE A 424 -14.74 29.97 2.44
C PHE A 424 -15.97 30.89 2.42
N ILE A 425 -15.97 31.95 1.58
CA ILE A 425 -17.08 32.89 1.45
C ILE A 425 -18.31 32.20 0.85
N VAL A 426 -18.11 31.20 -0.02
CA VAL A 426 -19.19 30.39 -0.61
C VAL A 426 -19.39 29.05 0.10
N GLY A 427 -18.83 28.89 1.32
CA GLY A 427 -19.04 27.71 2.16
C GLY A 427 -18.08 26.54 1.91
N ALA A 428 -16.88 26.79 1.38
CA ALA A 428 -15.86 25.74 1.30
C ALA A 428 -15.51 25.17 2.69
N SER A 429 -15.18 23.87 2.73
CA SER A 429 -14.87 23.16 3.98
C SER A 429 -13.58 23.68 4.62
N ASN A 430 -13.61 23.92 5.94
CA ASN A 430 -12.45 24.29 6.76
C ASN A 430 -11.51 23.10 7.06
N TYR A 431 -11.74 21.96 6.41
CA TYR A 431 -11.06 20.69 6.68
C TYR A 431 -10.38 20.17 5.42
N TYR A 432 -9.36 19.33 5.62
CA TYR A 432 -8.62 18.67 4.56
C TYR A 432 -9.47 17.67 3.78
N SER A 433 -9.01 17.34 2.58
CA SER A 433 -9.75 16.52 1.63
C SER A 433 -8.92 15.33 1.16
N ILE A 434 -9.58 14.20 0.93
CA ILE A 434 -9.02 13.08 0.16
C ILE A 434 -9.52 13.23 -1.28
N LEU A 435 -8.59 13.35 -2.23
CA LEU A 435 -8.86 13.53 -3.65
C LEU A 435 -8.58 12.23 -4.41
N ASN A 436 -9.45 11.88 -5.36
CA ASN A 436 -9.26 10.79 -6.32
C ASN A 436 -9.09 9.39 -5.69
N LEU A 437 -9.64 9.17 -4.49
CA LEU A 437 -9.58 7.87 -3.83
C LEU A 437 -10.26 6.80 -4.70
N GLU A 438 -9.58 5.69 -4.97
CA GLU A 438 -10.17 4.56 -5.67
C GLU A 438 -10.32 3.35 -4.75
N ILE A 439 -11.52 2.75 -4.74
CA ILE A 439 -11.82 1.50 -4.04
C ILE A 439 -12.41 0.52 -5.05
N ASN A 440 -11.59 -0.43 -5.47
CA ASN A 440 -11.91 -1.40 -6.52
C ASN A 440 -11.79 -2.87 -6.06
N LYS A 441 -11.51 -3.10 -4.78
CA LYS A 441 -11.43 -4.44 -4.18
C LYS A 441 -12.46 -4.62 -3.08
N GLU A 442 -13.24 -5.68 -3.21
CA GLU A 442 -14.13 -6.13 -2.14
C GLU A 442 -13.36 -6.58 -0.91
N VAL A 443 -14.05 -6.52 0.21
CA VAL A 443 -13.71 -7.34 1.37
C VAL A 443 -14.91 -8.14 1.84
N MET A 444 -14.69 -9.44 2.04
CA MET A 444 -15.69 -10.35 2.58
C MET A 444 -15.55 -10.41 4.10
N ILE A 445 -16.64 -10.09 4.80
CA ILE A 445 -16.76 -10.14 6.26
C ILE A 445 -17.95 -11.03 6.58
N ASN A 446 -17.68 -12.27 6.98
CA ASN A 446 -18.69 -13.34 7.06
C ASN A 446 -19.42 -13.49 5.71
N ASN A 447 -20.75 -13.40 5.68
CA ASN A 447 -21.56 -13.48 4.46
C ASN A 447 -21.88 -12.09 3.86
N LEU A 448 -21.09 -11.07 4.17
CA LEU A 448 -21.26 -9.70 3.68
C LEU A 448 -20.03 -9.28 2.87
N VAL A 449 -20.23 -8.98 1.60
CA VAL A 449 -19.24 -8.32 0.74
C VAL A 449 -19.39 -6.82 0.95
N THR A 450 -18.30 -6.14 1.26
CA THR A 450 -18.33 -4.69 1.56
C THR A 450 -17.34 -3.90 0.74
N TYR A 451 -17.75 -2.68 0.38
CA TYR A 451 -16.92 -1.66 -0.24
C TYR A 451 -17.07 -0.35 0.53
N GLY A 452 -15.95 0.33 0.77
CA GLY A 452 -15.91 1.62 1.46
C GLY A 452 -14.55 1.84 2.11
N LEU A 453 -14.32 3.04 2.65
CA LEU A 453 -13.13 3.28 3.46
C LEU A 453 -13.03 2.30 4.64
N PHE A 454 -14.17 1.88 5.18
CA PHE A 454 -14.24 0.81 6.18
C PHE A 454 -15.24 -0.26 5.74
N GLY A 455 -14.91 -1.54 5.90
CA GLY A 455 -15.87 -2.62 5.67
C GLY A 455 -17.01 -2.56 6.69
N VAL A 456 -16.65 -2.48 7.97
CA VAL A 456 -17.58 -2.24 9.09
C VAL A 456 -17.09 -1.06 9.93
N LEU A 457 -17.98 -0.13 10.26
CA LEU A 457 -17.70 1.02 11.11
C LEU A 457 -18.47 0.91 12.44
N PHE A 458 -17.73 0.73 13.53
CA PHE A 458 -18.19 0.84 14.93
C PHE A 458 -17.81 2.19 15.56
N GLY A 459 -16.78 2.84 15.01
CA GLY A 459 -16.17 4.05 15.54
C GLY A 459 -16.76 5.33 14.97
N ARG A 460 -15.92 6.36 14.81
CA ARG A 460 -16.33 7.69 14.35
C ARG A 460 -15.55 8.13 13.11
N VAL A 461 -16.25 8.66 12.12
CA VAL A 461 -15.64 9.44 11.03
C VAL A 461 -16.17 10.85 11.08
N ALA A 462 -15.29 11.86 11.08
CA ALA A 462 -15.73 13.24 11.20
C ALA A 462 -14.92 14.26 10.41
N ASN A 463 -15.58 15.36 10.05
CA ASN A 463 -14.96 16.54 9.46
C ASN A 463 -14.17 16.25 8.18
N LEU A 464 -14.59 15.27 7.39
CA LEU A 464 -13.82 14.77 6.26
C LEU A 464 -14.49 15.16 4.94
N ASN A 465 -13.69 15.60 3.96
CA ASN A 465 -14.15 15.70 2.59
C ASN A 465 -13.48 14.62 1.75
N VAL A 466 -14.25 13.94 0.91
CA VAL A 466 -13.75 13.01 -0.09
C VAL A 466 -14.27 13.47 -1.44
N ILE A 467 -13.36 13.78 -2.37
CA ILE A 467 -13.68 14.40 -3.65
C ILE A 467 -13.19 13.50 -4.78
N ASP A 468 -14.07 13.25 -5.74
CA ASP A 468 -13.84 12.44 -6.94
C ASP A 468 -13.42 11.01 -6.59
N MET A 469 -14.05 10.43 -5.57
CA MET A 469 -13.84 9.04 -5.23
C MET A 469 -14.46 8.13 -6.29
N LYS A 470 -13.74 7.07 -6.66
CA LYS A 470 -14.19 6.09 -7.65
C LYS A 470 -14.34 4.73 -6.99
N MET A 471 -15.49 4.10 -7.19
CA MET A 471 -15.75 2.75 -6.72
C MET A 471 -16.12 1.87 -7.91
N GLY A 472 -15.21 0.99 -8.32
CA GLY A 472 -15.41 0.05 -9.42
C GLY A 472 -15.71 -1.34 -8.88
N ILE A 473 -16.95 -1.79 -9.04
CA ILE A 473 -17.43 -3.08 -8.51
C ILE A 473 -17.60 -4.04 -9.69
N THR A 474 -16.53 -4.77 -10.02
CA THR A 474 -16.46 -5.62 -11.21
C THR A 474 -16.70 -7.11 -10.93
N ASN A 475 -16.54 -7.56 -9.70
CA ASN A 475 -16.54 -9.00 -9.34
C ASN A 475 -17.81 -9.47 -8.60
N ILE A 476 -18.91 -8.71 -8.68
CA ILE A 476 -20.13 -8.99 -7.91
C ILE A 476 -20.77 -10.36 -8.25
N THR A 477 -20.47 -10.90 -9.43
CA THR A 477 -21.00 -12.17 -9.96
C THR A 477 -20.29 -13.43 -9.44
N THR A 478 -19.11 -13.30 -8.82
CA THR A 478 -18.34 -14.43 -8.27
C THR A 478 -18.94 -14.99 -6.96
N HIS A 479 -20.06 -14.43 -6.53
CA HIS A 479 -20.67 -14.59 -5.22
C HIS A 479 -22.06 -15.24 -5.31
N SER A 480 -22.19 -16.33 -6.07
CA SER A 480 -23.47 -16.93 -6.50
C SER A 480 -24.31 -17.58 -5.38
N GLU A 481 -23.73 -17.87 -4.21
CA GLU A 481 -24.41 -18.55 -3.09
C GLU A 481 -25.11 -17.61 -2.09
N ARG A 482 -25.28 -16.33 -2.48
CA ARG A 482 -26.01 -15.23 -1.78
C ARG A 482 -25.31 -14.55 -0.59
N PRO A 483 -24.07 -14.05 -0.72
CA PRO A 483 -23.59 -13.03 0.22
C PRO A 483 -24.27 -11.70 -0.10
N GLU A 484 -24.69 -10.96 0.92
CA GLU A 484 -25.19 -9.60 0.72
C GLU A 484 -24.01 -8.69 0.30
N VAL A 485 -24.23 -7.75 -0.61
CA VAL A 485 -23.22 -6.75 -1.00
C VAL A 485 -23.63 -5.40 -0.43
N SER A 486 -22.71 -4.70 0.23
CA SER A 486 -22.99 -3.41 0.88
C SER A 486 -21.91 -2.39 0.55
N ILE A 487 -22.30 -1.34 -0.15
CA ILE A 487 -21.42 -0.35 -0.75
C ILE A 487 -21.73 1.01 -0.14
N GLY A 488 -20.74 1.62 0.49
CA GLY A 488 -20.80 3.02 0.87
C GLY A 488 -19.43 3.65 0.96
N SER A 489 -19.30 4.89 0.50
CA SER A 489 -18.00 5.55 0.35
C SER A 489 -17.20 5.59 1.65
N ILE A 490 -17.87 5.77 2.79
CA ILE A 490 -17.23 5.76 4.12
C ILE A 490 -17.29 4.37 4.75
N ALA A 491 -18.44 3.72 4.74
CA ALA A 491 -18.60 2.40 5.32
C ALA A 491 -19.48 1.48 4.49
N GLY A 492 -19.05 0.24 4.28
CA GLY A 492 -19.94 -0.80 3.79
C GLY A 492 -21.10 -1.05 4.76
N TYR A 493 -20.77 -1.22 6.05
CA TYR A 493 -21.75 -1.45 7.12
C TYR A 493 -21.50 -0.56 8.34
N LEU A 494 -22.52 0.17 8.80
CA LEU A 494 -22.48 0.96 10.03
C LEU A 494 -23.16 0.21 11.18
N SER A 495 -22.42 -0.02 12.27
CA SER A 495 -22.93 -0.72 13.45
C SER A 495 -22.57 0.06 14.71
N GLY A 496 -23.49 0.87 15.23
CA GLY A 496 -23.27 1.67 16.45
C GLY A 496 -22.25 2.82 16.34
N GLY A 497 -21.61 2.99 15.18
CA GLY A 497 -20.70 4.11 14.91
C GLY A 497 -21.40 5.41 14.53
N SER A 498 -20.60 6.45 14.25
CA SER A 498 -21.09 7.77 13.84
C SER A 498 -20.31 8.36 12.67
N ILE A 499 -21.02 9.05 11.77
CA ILE A 499 -20.45 9.82 10.67
C ILE A 499 -20.99 11.24 10.80
N ASN A 500 -20.12 12.23 11.00
CA ASN A 500 -20.53 13.61 11.28
C ASN A 500 -19.72 14.63 10.48
N ASN A 501 -20.40 15.55 9.79
CA ASN A 501 -19.76 16.58 8.97
C ASN A 501 -18.79 15.96 7.94
N VAL A 502 -19.29 14.97 7.20
CA VAL A 502 -18.55 14.28 6.15
C VAL A 502 -19.22 14.54 4.81
N HIS A 503 -18.45 15.00 3.84
CA HIS A 503 -18.92 15.35 2.50
C HIS A 503 -18.22 14.44 1.50
N VAL A 504 -19.00 13.77 0.66
CA VAL A 504 -18.47 12.85 -0.35
C VAL A 504 -19.03 13.21 -1.72
N TYR A 505 -18.12 13.37 -2.67
CA TYR A 505 -18.40 13.35 -4.10
C TYR A 505 -17.75 12.10 -4.69
N ALA A 506 -18.58 11.13 -5.09
CA ALA A 506 -18.13 9.82 -5.56
C ALA A 506 -18.91 9.32 -6.78
N GLY A 507 -18.22 8.63 -7.67
CA GLY A 507 -18.79 7.80 -8.73
C GLY A 507 -18.75 6.33 -8.33
N ILE A 508 -19.91 5.68 -8.31
CA ILE A 508 -20.04 4.24 -8.01
C ILE A 508 -20.48 3.54 -9.29
N GLN A 509 -19.61 2.70 -9.83
CA GLN A 509 -19.86 1.88 -11.00
C GLN A 509 -20.04 0.42 -10.57
N ILE A 510 -21.19 -0.16 -10.93
CA ILE A 510 -21.52 -1.56 -10.63
C ILE A 510 -21.67 -2.30 -11.96
N ALA A 511 -20.86 -3.34 -12.16
CA ALA A 511 -20.94 -4.14 -13.39
C ALA A 511 -22.26 -4.92 -13.48
N ASN A 512 -22.82 -5.03 -14.68
CA ASN A 512 -23.98 -5.86 -14.98
C ASN A 512 -23.74 -7.34 -14.63
N GLY A 513 -24.70 -7.96 -13.94
CA GLY A 513 -24.65 -9.38 -13.59
C GLY A 513 -25.86 -9.87 -12.78
N THR A 514 -25.93 -11.17 -12.50
CA THR A 514 -26.86 -11.75 -11.50
C THR A 514 -26.45 -11.26 -10.12
N ASN A 515 -26.92 -10.07 -9.77
CA ASN A 515 -26.51 -9.40 -8.55
C ASN A 515 -27.07 -10.15 -7.33
N PRO A 516 -26.23 -10.54 -6.35
CA PRO A 516 -26.70 -10.80 -5.01
C PRO A 516 -27.43 -9.56 -4.46
N LYS A 517 -28.04 -9.68 -3.27
CA LYS A 517 -28.75 -8.57 -2.64
C LYS A 517 -27.78 -7.42 -2.36
N THR A 518 -27.87 -6.34 -3.14
CA THR A 518 -26.94 -5.21 -3.12
C THR A 518 -27.55 -3.99 -2.46
N TYR A 519 -26.84 -3.40 -1.51
CA TYR A 519 -27.17 -2.16 -0.81
C TYR A 519 -26.15 -1.09 -1.20
N VAL A 520 -26.63 0.05 -1.69
CA VAL A 520 -25.78 1.17 -2.10
C VAL A 520 -26.24 2.42 -1.38
N GLY A 521 -25.33 3.12 -0.72
CA GLY A 521 -25.58 4.43 -0.17
C GLY A 521 -24.35 5.31 -0.27
N GLY A 522 -24.55 6.63 -0.40
CA GLY A 522 -23.42 7.54 -0.69
C GLY A 522 -22.39 7.62 0.42
N LEU A 523 -22.81 7.45 1.68
CA LEU A 523 -21.92 7.38 2.85
C LEU A 523 -21.82 5.96 3.40
N VAL A 524 -22.96 5.28 3.54
CA VAL A 524 -23.07 3.95 4.16
C VAL A 524 -23.94 3.05 3.29
N GLY A 525 -23.50 1.82 3.03
CA GLY A 525 -24.31 0.84 2.30
C GLY A 525 -25.49 0.31 3.14
N LYS A 526 -25.22 -0.16 4.36
CA LYS A 526 -26.22 -0.70 5.28
C LYS A 526 -25.95 -0.26 6.71
N ALA A 527 -26.99 0.08 7.49
CA ALA A 527 -26.85 0.51 8.88
C ALA A 527 -27.74 -0.31 9.80
N LEU A 528 -27.21 -0.68 10.97
CA LEU A 528 -28.00 -1.23 12.08
C LEU A 528 -28.19 -0.16 13.14
N VAL A 529 -29.40 0.38 13.21
CA VAL A 529 -29.78 1.38 14.22
C VAL A 529 -30.36 0.64 15.42
N LEU A 530 -29.62 0.58 16.53
CA LEU A 530 -30.18 0.24 17.84
C LEU A 530 -31.09 1.40 18.28
N SER A 531 -32.40 1.27 18.03
CA SER A 531 -33.50 2.12 18.53
C SER A 531 -33.17 3.60 18.77
N MET A 532 -33.15 4.43 17.72
CA MET A 532 -33.22 5.89 17.88
C MET A 532 -34.66 6.37 17.74
N LYS A 533 -35.19 6.89 18.85
CA LYS A 533 -36.40 7.71 18.88
C LYS A 533 -36.10 9.00 18.09
N ARG A 534 -36.47 9.00 16.82
CA ARG A 534 -36.83 10.14 15.94
C ARG A 534 -36.21 11.50 16.33
N ARG A 535 -35.07 11.85 15.73
CA ARG A 535 -34.73 13.22 15.32
C ARG A 535 -33.97 13.17 14.00
N LEU A 536 -34.73 13.11 12.91
CA LEU A 536 -34.24 13.10 11.53
C LEU A 536 -34.22 14.53 10.92
N THR A 537 -34.12 15.57 11.75
CA THR A 537 -34.31 16.97 11.31
C THR A 537 -33.03 17.80 11.16
N ASP A 538 -31.85 17.29 11.53
CA ASP A 538 -30.61 18.10 11.51
C ASP A 538 -29.51 17.57 10.54
N LEU A 539 -29.80 16.59 9.68
CA LEU A 539 -28.88 16.09 8.64
C LEU A 539 -29.13 16.80 7.30
N LEU A 540 -28.78 18.08 7.20
CA LEU A 540 -28.52 18.72 5.90
C LEU A 540 -27.07 18.42 5.50
N THR A 541 -26.81 17.20 5.06
CA THR A 541 -25.53 16.81 4.45
C THR A 541 -25.77 16.66 2.95
N GLN A 542 -25.11 17.50 2.15
CA GLN A 542 -25.15 17.36 0.69
C GLN A 542 -24.31 16.15 0.29
N VAL A 543 -24.98 15.09 -0.15
CA VAL A 543 -24.34 13.92 -0.75
C VAL A 543 -24.70 13.93 -2.23
N PHE A 544 -23.70 14.07 -3.11
CA PHE A 544 -23.89 13.95 -4.55
C PHE A 544 -23.39 12.57 -4.96
N ILE A 545 -24.32 11.70 -5.35
CA ILE A 545 -24.02 10.35 -5.83
C ILE A 545 -24.43 10.31 -7.30
N HIS A 546 -23.48 10.07 -8.20
CA HIS A 546 -23.78 9.65 -9.55
C HIS A 546 -23.69 8.12 -9.58
N ILE A 547 -24.84 7.45 -9.70
CA ILE A 547 -24.93 6.00 -9.84
C ILE A 547 -25.19 5.70 -11.31
N GLU A 548 -24.21 5.10 -11.99
CA GLU A 548 -24.39 4.59 -13.34
C GLU A 548 -24.48 3.07 -13.27
N VAL A 549 -25.67 2.54 -13.57
CA VAL A 549 -25.90 1.10 -13.77
C VAL A 549 -25.77 0.87 -15.27
N MET A 550 -24.62 0.33 -15.70
CA MET A 550 -24.34 0.03 -17.11
C MET A 550 -24.65 -1.42 -17.42
#